data_AF-A0A5D4R6A2-F1
#
_entry.id   AF-A0A5D4R6A2-F1
#
_cell.length_a   1.000
_cell.length_b   1.000
_cell.length_c   1.000
_cell.angle_alpha   90.00
_cell.angle_beta   90.00
_cell.angle_gamma   90.00
#
_symmetry.space_group_name_H-M   'P 1'
#
loop_
_entity.id
_entity.type
_entity.pdbx_description
1 polymer ?
#
loop_
_entity_poly.entity_id
_entity_poly.type
_entity_poly.pdbx_seq_one_letter_code
_entity_poly.pdbx_strand_id
1 'polypeptide(L)'
;LDISHQSILNYENSVALLLKPYVDHYPYELSDQFCGDETYIRVGGRWHYLFFFFDAVKKIILAYPVSRNRDTQTAILAIDEVLMKLKKIPEDLTFVVDGNPIYLLAQQFFAQHKISFDIKQVIGLTNEDPVSTEYRPLKQIIERLNRTFKGNYRQTHGFGSEHGSVSYVTLFVAYFNFLRPHSALEGKVPVLQPELLQLPNMPARWAKLIGLAQDWIEEQAA
;
A
#
# COMPACT_ATOMS: atom_id res chain seq x y z
N LEU A 1 -6.17 -15.47 -30.69
CA LEU A 1 -6.83 -14.27 -30.14
C LEU A 1 -5.88 -13.12 -30.34
N ASP A 2 -6.28 -12.10 -31.09
CA ASP A 2 -5.48 -10.88 -31.24
C ASP A 2 -6.08 -9.84 -30.29
N ILE A 3 -5.34 -9.49 -29.23
CA ILE A 3 -5.77 -8.57 -28.18
C ILE A 3 -4.81 -7.39 -28.20
N SER A 4 -5.33 -6.19 -28.45
CA SER A 4 -4.52 -4.99 -28.49
C SER A 4 -4.00 -4.59 -27.10
N HIS A 5 -2.87 -3.88 -27.05
CA HIS A 5 -2.36 -3.27 -25.82
C HIS A 5 -3.40 -2.37 -25.13
N GLN A 6 -4.17 -1.60 -25.91
CA GLN A 6 -5.22 -0.74 -25.35
C GLN A 6 -6.34 -1.55 -24.68
N SER A 7 -6.69 -2.70 -25.26
CA SER A 7 -7.69 -3.61 -24.66
C SER A 7 -7.21 -4.14 -23.31
N ILE A 8 -5.93 -4.50 -23.19
CA ILE A 8 -5.33 -4.94 -21.92
C ILE A 8 -5.40 -3.82 -20.87
N LEU A 9 -5.00 -2.59 -21.23
CA LEU A 9 -5.07 -1.44 -20.32
C LEU A 9 -6.50 -1.15 -19.85
N ASN A 10 -7.49 -1.31 -20.73
CA ASN A 10 -8.90 -1.13 -20.37
C ASN A 10 -9.36 -2.20 -19.38
N TYR A 11 -8.93 -3.46 -19.54
CA TYR A 11 -9.23 -4.53 -18.60
C TYR A 11 -8.56 -4.29 -17.24
N GLU A 12 -7.28 -3.94 -17.23
CA GLU A 12 -6.55 -3.59 -16.01
C GLU A 12 -7.24 -2.46 -15.25
N ASN A 13 -7.62 -1.38 -15.95
CA ASN A 13 -8.32 -0.26 -15.35
C ASN A 13 -9.68 -0.66 -14.77
N SER A 14 -10.46 -1.47 -15.51
CA SER A 14 -11.77 -1.94 -15.06
C SER A 14 -11.64 -2.79 -13.79
N VAL A 15 -10.68 -3.72 -13.76
CA VAL A 15 -10.41 -4.56 -12.59
C VAL A 15 -9.89 -3.73 -11.42
N ALA A 16 -9.04 -2.73 -11.65
CA ALA A 16 -8.53 -1.87 -10.59
C ALA A 16 -9.65 -1.06 -9.92
N LEU A 17 -10.62 -0.55 -10.70
CA LEU A 17 -11.77 0.17 -10.15
C LEU A 17 -12.66 -0.72 -9.26
N LEU A 18 -12.82 -1.99 -9.62
CA LEU A 18 -13.54 -2.97 -8.80
C LEU A 18 -12.77 -3.34 -7.53
N LEU A 19 -11.46 -3.56 -7.65
CA LEU A 19 -10.63 -4.00 -6.52
C LEU A 19 -10.33 -2.88 -5.54
N LYS A 20 -10.21 -1.63 -5.98
CA LYS A 20 -9.81 -0.51 -5.11
C LYS A 20 -10.66 -0.42 -3.84
N PRO A 21 -11.99 -0.28 -3.89
CA PRO A 21 -12.78 -0.14 -2.68
C PRO A 21 -12.73 -1.40 -1.81
N TYR A 22 -12.69 -2.60 -2.42
CA TYR A 22 -12.55 -3.86 -1.71
C TYR A 22 -11.23 -3.95 -0.93
N VAL A 23 -10.11 -3.60 -1.57
CA VAL A 23 -8.78 -3.56 -0.95
C VAL A 23 -8.73 -2.50 0.15
N ASP A 24 -9.23 -1.30 -0.12
CA ASP A 24 -9.10 -0.17 0.80
C ASP A 24 -9.92 -0.35 2.09
N HIS A 25 -11.03 -1.08 2.02
CA HIS A 25 -11.95 -1.32 3.14
C HIS A 25 -11.93 -2.76 3.65
N TYR A 26 -11.00 -3.59 3.16
CA TYR A 26 -10.88 -4.97 3.63
C TYR A 26 -10.61 -4.98 5.15
N PRO A 27 -11.29 -5.84 5.94
CA PRO A 27 -11.12 -5.90 7.39
C PRO A 27 -9.82 -6.63 7.77
N TYR A 28 -8.68 -5.99 7.51
CA TYR A 28 -7.36 -6.57 7.74
C TYR A 28 -7.12 -6.90 9.21
N GLU A 29 -6.46 -8.04 9.46
CA GLU A 29 -5.91 -8.38 10.77
C GLU A 29 -4.50 -7.81 10.91
N LEU A 30 -4.41 -6.61 11.45
CA LEU A 30 -3.19 -5.82 11.56
C LEU A 30 -2.40 -6.14 12.83
N SER A 31 -1.09 -5.94 12.76
CA SER A 31 -0.18 -5.86 13.91
C SER A 31 -0.16 -4.43 14.48
N ASP A 32 0.86 -4.14 15.28
CA ASP A 32 1.16 -2.86 15.91
C ASP A 32 2.39 -2.16 15.26
N GLN A 33 3.03 -2.75 14.26
CA GLN A 33 4.25 -2.22 13.65
C GLN A 33 4.00 -1.69 12.23
N PHE A 34 3.71 -0.39 12.14
CA PHE A 34 3.48 0.29 10.87
C PHE A 34 4.71 1.11 10.46
N CYS A 35 5.09 1.00 9.19
CA CYS A 35 6.11 1.84 8.60
C CYS A 35 5.64 2.51 7.31
N GLY A 36 6.17 3.70 7.04
CA GLY A 36 5.84 4.52 5.88
C GLY A 36 7.09 5.02 5.16
N ASP A 37 7.05 5.04 3.83
CA ASP A 37 8.13 5.55 2.98
C ASP A 37 7.58 6.04 1.64
N GLU A 38 8.24 7.03 1.07
CA GLU A 38 7.87 7.59 -0.22
C GLU A 38 8.78 7.05 -1.32
N THR A 39 8.17 6.63 -2.41
CA THR A 39 8.88 6.37 -3.65
C THR A 39 8.38 7.25 -4.78
N TYR A 40 9.06 7.24 -5.91
CA TYR A 40 8.71 8.08 -7.06
C TYR A 40 8.22 7.25 -8.24
N ILE A 41 7.24 7.73 -8.98
CA ILE A 41 6.79 7.14 -10.24
C ILE A 41 6.70 8.21 -11.31
N ARG A 42 6.74 7.82 -12.58
CA ARG A 42 6.65 8.75 -13.71
C ARG A 42 5.23 8.69 -14.26
N VAL A 43 4.57 9.84 -14.28
CA VAL A 43 3.19 10.00 -14.75
C VAL A 43 3.15 11.21 -15.68
N GLY A 44 2.66 11.03 -16.91
CA GLY A 44 2.64 12.08 -17.93
C GLY A 44 4.03 12.67 -18.21
N GLY A 45 5.08 11.84 -18.11
CA GLY A 45 6.47 12.28 -18.26
C GLY A 45 7.09 13.03 -17.07
N ARG A 46 6.32 13.30 -16.00
CA ARG A 46 6.78 14.01 -14.79
C ARG A 46 6.91 13.06 -13.60
N TRP A 47 7.81 13.37 -12.67
CA TRP A 47 7.91 12.63 -11.41
C TRP A 47 6.72 12.96 -10.50
N HIS A 48 6.13 11.93 -9.93
CA HIS A 48 5.11 11.95 -8.90
C HIS A 48 5.62 11.11 -7.72
N TYR A 49 5.05 11.30 -6.55
CA TYR A 49 5.36 10.58 -5.32
C TYR A 49 4.25 9.57 -5.03
N LEU A 50 4.65 8.39 -4.58
CA LEU A 50 3.79 7.31 -4.11
C LEU A 50 4.18 7.04 -2.66
N PHE A 51 3.22 7.18 -1.75
CA PHE A 51 3.43 7.00 -0.32
C PHE A 51 2.95 5.62 0.06
N PHE A 52 3.85 4.72 0.45
CA PHE A 52 3.43 3.42 0.97
C PHE A 52 3.39 3.47 2.49
N PHE A 53 2.27 3.05 3.08
CA PHE A 53 2.24 2.58 4.47
C PHE A 53 2.02 1.08 4.51
N PHE A 54 2.69 0.43 5.45
CA PHE A 54 2.88 -1.00 5.45
C PHE A 54 2.86 -1.56 6.87
N ASP A 55 2.12 -2.64 7.07
CA ASP A 55 2.25 -3.49 8.25
C ASP A 55 3.51 -4.36 8.09
N ALA A 56 4.53 -4.07 8.89
CA ALA A 56 5.81 -4.71 8.75
C ALA A 56 5.84 -6.15 9.27
N VAL A 57 4.93 -6.56 10.15
CA VAL A 57 4.87 -7.94 10.67
C VAL A 57 4.07 -8.81 9.71
N LYS A 58 2.85 -8.38 9.37
CA LYS A 58 1.90 -9.13 8.52
C LYS A 58 2.21 -9.01 7.04
N LYS A 59 3.08 -8.07 6.66
CA LYS A 59 3.47 -7.76 5.28
C LYS A 59 2.28 -7.28 4.44
N ILE A 60 1.44 -6.41 4.97
CA ILE A 60 0.25 -5.90 4.30
C ILE A 60 0.50 -4.44 3.89
N ILE A 61 0.28 -4.10 2.62
CA ILE A 61 0.25 -2.70 2.18
C ILE A 61 -1.11 -2.10 2.56
N LEU A 62 -1.08 -0.98 3.27
CA LEU A 62 -2.27 -0.36 3.89
C LEU A 62 -2.68 0.94 3.22
N ALA A 63 -1.70 1.74 2.78
CA ALA A 63 -1.95 2.99 2.08
C ALA A 63 -0.98 3.13 0.90
N TYR A 64 -1.44 3.77 -0.17
CA TYR A 64 -0.70 3.93 -1.41
C TYR A 64 -1.11 5.16 -2.26
N PRO A 65 -1.39 6.34 -1.67
CA PRO A 65 -1.79 7.50 -2.46
C PRO A 65 -0.65 7.98 -3.37
N VAL A 66 -1.04 8.36 -4.60
CA VAL A 66 -0.16 8.97 -5.60
C VAL A 66 -0.42 10.47 -5.60
N SER A 67 0.65 11.27 -5.56
CA SER A 67 0.56 12.73 -5.61
C SER A 67 1.65 13.33 -6.49
N ARG A 68 1.38 14.50 -7.07
CA ARG A 68 2.37 15.29 -7.82
C ARG A 68 3.48 15.82 -6.91
N ASN A 69 3.18 16.03 -5.64
CA ASN A 69 4.07 16.67 -4.69
C ASN A 69 4.38 15.73 -3.52
N ARG A 70 5.56 15.92 -2.91
CA ARG A 70 5.91 15.30 -1.63
C ARG A 70 5.44 16.24 -0.51
N ASP A 71 4.14 16.24 -0.22
CA ASP A 71 3.51 17.21 0.68
C ASP A 71 2.83 16.59 1.90
N THR A 72 2.54 17.44 2.89
CA THR A 72 1.85 17.06 4.13
C THR A 72 0.44 16.56 3.88
N GLN A 73 -0.26 17.08 2.87
CA GLN A 73 -1.62 16.63 2.55
C GLN A 73 -1.63 15.16 2.17
N THR A 74 -0.69 14.73 1.33
CA THR A 74 -0.59 13.32 0.92
C THR A 74 -0.16 12.43 2.09
N ALA A 75 0.71 12.92 2.98
CA ALA A 75 1.06 12.19 4.20
C ALA A 75 -0.13 12.02 5.15
N ILE A 76 -0.98 13.05 5.30
CA ILE A 76 -2.23 12.96 6.07
C ILE A 76 -3.15 11.90 5.46
N LEU A 77 -3.38 11.94 4.15
CA LEU A 77 -4.21 10.95 3.46
C LEU A 77 -3.69 9.52 3.64
N ALA A 78 -2.37 9.32 3.52
CA ALA A 78 -1.77 8.00 3.68
C ALA A 78 -1.94 7.47 5.12
N ILE A 79 -1.78 8.32 6.13
CA ILE A 79 -2.00 7.93 7.53
C ILE A 79 -3.49 7.68 7.78
N ASP A 80 -4.39 8.53 7.26
CA ASP A 80 -5.83 8.37 7.39
C ASP A 80 -6.30 7.02 6.81
N GLU A 81 -5.80 6.64 5.63
CA GLU A 81 -6.06 5.33 5.01
C GLU A 81 -5.65 4.15 5.90
N VAL A 82 -4.60 4.30 6.72
CA VAL A 82 -4.20 3.28 7.72
C VAL A 82 -5.16 3.29 8.90
N LEU A 83 -5.45 4.46 9.46
CA LEU A 83 -6.31 4.62 10.63
C LEU A 83 -7.71 4.08 10.38
N MET A 84 -8.27 4.31 9.18
CA MET A 84 -9.58 3.78 8.76
C MET A 84 -9.65 2.24 8.78
N LYS A 85 -8.50 1.55 8.63
CA LYS A 85 -8.43 0.08 8.65
C LYS A 85 -8.29 -0.49 10.07
N LEU A 86 -8.02 0.34 11.08
CA LEU A 86 -7.95 -0.08 12.48
C LEU A 86 -9.35 -0.11 13.10
N LYS A 87 -9.75 -1.25 13.68
CA LYS A 87 -11.03 -1.36 14.41
C LYS A 87 -11.14 -0.38 15.57
N LYS A 88 -10.00 -0.10 16.22
CA LYS A 88 -9.82 0.90 17.26
C LYS A 88 -8.38 1.39 17.17
N ILE A 89 -8.18 2.70 17.30
CA ILE A 89 -6.85 3.31 17.33
C ILE A 89 -6.19 2.97 18.70
N PRO A 90 -5.05 2.26 18.71
CA PRO A 90 -4.31 1.98 19.95
C PRO A 90 -3.76 3.27 20.59
N GLU A 91 -3.64 3.30 21.92
CA GLU A 91 -3.11 4.46 22.66
C GLU A 91 -1.60 4.67 22.41
N ASP A 92 -0.88 3.58 22.13
CA ASP A 92 0.55 3.50 21.86
C ASP A 92 0.87 3.34 20.35
N LEU A 93 -0.11 3.65 19.49
CA LEU A 93 0.07 3.56 18.04
C LEU A 93 1.30 4.36 17.59
N THR A 94 2.19 3.70 16.85
CA THR A 94 3.45 4.30 16.39
C THR A 94 3.66 4.06 14.90
N PHE A 95 4.05 5.09 14.17
CA PHE A 95 4.47 5.01 12.78
C PHE A 95 5.98 5.24 12.65
N VAL A 96 6.66 4.34 11.96
CA VAL A 96 8.09 4.47 11.62
C VAL A 96 8.24 4.99 10.20
N VAL A 97 8.80 6.18 10.03
CA VAL A 97 8.87 6.87 8.72
C VAL A 97 10.24 7.46 8.45
N ASP A 98 10.47 7.92 7.21
CA ASP A 98 11.66 8.68 6.86
C ASP A 98 11.74 10.04 7.60
N GLY A 99 12.92 10.65 7.61
CA GLY A 99 13.23 11.93 8.26
C GLY A 99 12.49 13.17 7.73
N ASN A 100 11.52 13.00 6.84
CA ASN A 100 10.82 14.12 6.22
C ASN A 100 9.85 14.80 7.21
N PRO A 101 9.95 16.12 7.45
CA PRO A 101 9.07 16.85 8.37
C PRO A 101 7.57 16.78 8.05
N ILE A 102 7.18 16.42 6.81
CA ILE A 102 5.76 16.31 6.44
C ILE A 102 4.99 15.35 7.34
N TYR A 103 5.66 14.30 7.87
CA TYR A 103 5.04 13.33 8.76
C TYR A 103 4.76 13.93 10.14
N LEU A 104 5.69 14.70 10.70
CA LEU A 104 5.46 15.42 11.97
C LEU A 104 4.33 16.45 11.83
N LEU A 105 4.23 17.12 10.67
CA LEU A 105 3.11 18.02 10.39
C LEU A 105 1.78 17.26 10.28
N ALA A 106 1.78 16.07 9.68
CA ALA A 106 0.61 15.21 9.65
C ALA A 106 0.20 14.77 11.07
N GLN A 107 1.14 14.39 11.93
CA GLN A 107 0.88 14.09 13.34
C GLN A 107 0.22 15.27 14.06
N GLN A 108 0.73 16.49 13.85
CA GLN A 108 0.12 17.69 14.43
C GLN A 108 -1.31 17.93 13.94
N PHE A 109 -1.58 17.68 12.66
CA PHE A 109 -2.93 17.76 12.11
C PHE A 109 -3.88 16.80 12.84
N PHE A 110 -3.53 15.52 12.97
CA PHE A 110 -4.37 14.55 13.69
C PHE A 110 -4.54 14.90 15.18
N ALA A 111 -3.49 15.42 15.83
CA ALA A 111 -3.57 15.87 17.22
C ALA A 111 -4.59 17.01 17.41
N GLN A 112 -4.70 17.95 16.46
CA GLN A 112 -5.73 19.00 16.47
C GLN A 112 -7.15 18.41 16.37
N HIS A 113 -7.29 17.25 15.72
CA HIS A 113 -8.53 16.48 15.60
C HIS A 113 -8.72 15.42 16.70
N LYS A 114 -7.93 15.48 17.79
CA LYS A 114 -8.00 14.56 18.94
C LYS A 114 -7.68 13.10 18.60
N ILE A 115 -6.91 12.87 17.55
CA ILE A 115 -6.36 11.55 17.20
C ILE A 115 -4.87 11.59 17.54
N SER A 116 -4.43 10.73 18.47
CA SER A 116 -3.06 10.67 18.94
C SER A 116 -2.36 9.40 18.49
N PHE A 117 -1.14 9.55 18.00
CA PHE A 117 -0.19 8.48 17.72
C PHE A 117 1.22 9.08 17.72
N ASP A 118 2.24 8.24 17.81
CA ASP A 118 3.63 8.63 17.76
C ASP A 118 4.25 8.47 16.37
N ILE A 119 5.25 9.30 16.06
CA ILE A 119 6.05 9.20 14.85
C ILE A 119 7.52 9.03 15.22
N LYS A 120 8.10 7.92 14.79
CA LYS A 120 9.54 7.67 14.88
C LYS A 120 10.17 7.89 13.52
N GLN A 121 10.97 8.96 13.40
CA GLN A 121 11.72 9.23 12.19
C GLN A 121 13.06 8.50 12.21
N VAL A 122 13.39 7.78 11.14
CA VAL A 122 14.65 7.05 11.00
C VAL A 122 15.51 7.70 9.91
N ILE A 123 16.44 8.56 10.34
CA ILE A 123 17.27 9.38 9.45
C ILE A 123 18.54 8.62 9.05
N GLY A 124 18.83 8.56 7.74
CA GLY A 124 20.15 8.14 7.25
C GLY A 124 20.49 6.64 7.38
N LEU A 125 21.76 6.32 7.10
CA LEU A 125 22.39 5.00 7.16
C LEU A 125 23.36 4.85 8.34
N THR A 126 23.78 5.97 8.96
CA THR A 126 24.68 6.02 10.12
C THR A 126 23.88 5.94 11.42
N ASN A 127 24.29 5.06 12.34
CA ASN A 127 23.65 4.88 13.64
C ASN A 127 24.08 6.04 14.56
N GLU A 128 23.46 7.20 14.40
CA GLU A 128 23.79 8.37 15.22
C GLU A 128 22.94 8.42 16.51
N ASP A 129 21.84 7.66 16.58
CA ASP A 129 20.95 7.63 17.74
C ASP A 129 20.35 6.22 18.05
N PRO A 130 19.97 5.95 19.33
CA PRO A 130 19.40 4.66 19.74
C PRO A 130 18.08 4.30 19.05
N VAL A 131 17.24 5.30 18.74
CA VAL A 131 15.93 5.12 18.10
C VAL A 131 16.11 4.59 16.67
N SER A 132 17.01 5.20 15.90
CA SER A 132 17.35 4.71 14.56
C SER A 132 17.90 3.28 14.56
N THR A 133 18.56 2.85 15.64
CA THR A 133 19.07 1.47 15.76
C THR A 133 17.94 0.46 15.95
N GLU A 134 16.98 0.77 16.82
CA GLU A 134 15.83 -0.10 17.13
C GLU A 134 14.90 -0.27 15.92
N TYR A 135 14.56 0.82 15.23
CA TYR A 135 13.57 0.80 14.16
C TYR A 135 14.17 0.55 12.76
N ARG A 136 15.49 0.31 12.66
CA ARG A 136 16.19 0.00 11.39
C ARG A 136 15.63 -1.22 10.65
N PRO A 137 15.25 -2.33 11.30
CA PRO A 137 14.67 -3.48 10.60
C PRO A 137 13.39 -3.13 9.82
N LEU A 138 12.57 -2.23 10.37
CA LEU A 138 11.33 -1.75 9.72
C LEU A 138 11.63 -0.95 8.46
N LYS A 139 12.64 -0.07 8.52
CA LYS A 139 13.14 0.67 7.35
C LYS A 139 13.61 -0.27 6.24
N GLN A 140 14.36 -1.32 6.58
CA GLN A 140 14.82 -2.31 5.59
C GLN A 140 13.66 -3.09 4.95
N ILE A 141 12.59 -3.35 5.71
CA ILE A 141 11.39 -4.02 5.22
C ILE A 141 10.68 -3.15 4.18
N ILE A 142 10.47 -1.86 4.47
CA ILE A 142 9.80 -0.97 3.52
C ILE A 142 10.66 -0.65 2.30
N GLU A 143 11.98 -0.51 2.45
CA GLU A 143 12.90 -0.41 1.31
C GLU A 143 12.83 -1.64 0.39
N ARG A 144 12.62 -2.83 0.96
CA ARG A 144 12.43 -4.07 0.20
C ARG A 144 11.08 -4.07 -0.54
N LEU A 145 10.01 -3.56 0.08
CA LEU A 145 8.73 -3.33 -0.59
C LEU A 145 8.93 -2.39 -1.78
N ASN A 146 9.56 -1.23 -1.56
CA ASN A 146 9.83 -0.24 -2.59
C ASN A 146 10.65 -0.82 -3.76
N ARG A 147 11.67 -1.63 -3.46
CA ARG A 147 12.45 -2.34 -4.49
C ARG A 147 11.62 -3.34 -5.29
N THR A 148 10.72 -4.06 -4.62
CA THR A 148 9.80 -5.01 -5.25
C THR A 148 8.85 -4.28 -6.20
N PHE A 149 8.24 -3.18 -5.72
CA PHE A 149 7.39 -2.33 -6.55
C PHE A 149 8.16 -1.79 -7.77
N LYS A 150 9.36 -1.22 -7.56
CA LYS A 150 10.20 -0.69 -8.64
C LYS A 150 10.60 -1.75 -9.67
N GLY A 151 10.83 -2.98 -9.25
CA GLY A 151 11.11 -4.10 -10.15
C GLY A 151 9.99 -4.35 -11.15
N ASN A 152 8.73 -4.33 -10.68
CA ASN A 152 7.55 -4.46 -11.54
C ASN A 152 7.32 -3.18 -12.36
N TYR A 153 7.41 -2.02 -11.72
CA TYR A 153 7.16 -0.71 -12.33
C TYR A 153 8.11 -0.38 -13.49
N ARG A 154 9.39 -0.79 -13.44
CA ARG A 154 10.39 -0.47 -14.48
C ARG A 154 9.96 -0.88 -15.89
N GLN A 155 9.20 -1.97 -16.03
CA GLN A 155 8.74 -2.45 -17.33
C GLN A 155 7.64 -1.57 -17.95
N THR A 156 6.94 -0.78 -17.15
CA THR A 156 5.87 0.12 -17.62
C THR A 156 6.39 1.34 -18.39
N HIS A 157 7.67 1.70 -18.23
CA HIS A 157 8.27 2.94 -18.75
C HIS A 157 7.56 4.24 -18.28
N GLY A 158 6.72 4.15 -17.24
CA GLY A 158 5.90 5.25 -16.72
C GLY A 158 4.46 5.22 -17.26
N PHE A 159 3.59 6.01 -16.63
CA PHE A 159 2.17 6.04 -16.95
C PHE A 159 1.83 7.25 -17.82
N GLY A 160 0.96 7.07 -18.82
CA GLY A 160 0.46 8.16 -19.66
C GLY A 160 -0.53 9.08 -18.95
N SER A 161 -1.17 8.61 -17.88
CA SER A 161 -2.17 9.35 -17.11
C SER A 161 -2.11 9.02 -15.61
N GLU A 162 -2.65 9.92 -14.80
CA GLU A 162 -2.76 9.76 -13.34
C GLU A 162 -3.64 8.56 -12.99
N HIS A 163 -4.78 8.40 -13.67
CA HIS A 163 -5.65 7.22 -13.53
C HIS A 163 -4.91 5.91 -13.81
N GLY A 164 -4.10 5.84 -14.87
CA GLY A 164 -3.30 4.63 -15.16
C GLY A 164 -2.32 4.28 -14.05
N SER A 165 -1.74 5.30 -13.39
CA SER A 165 -0.85 5.08 -12.25
C SER A 165 -1.60 4.53 -11.03
N VAL A 166 -2.78 5.08 -10.72
CA VAL A 166 -3.63 4.61 -9.61
C VAL A 166 -4.08 3.18 -9.87
N SER A 167 -4.52 2.87 -11.08
CA SER A 167 -4.96 1.52 -11.45
C SER A 167 -3.85 0.50 -11.31
N TYR A 168 -2.65 0.81 -11.82
CA TYR A 168 -1.50 -0.08 -11.69
C TYR A 168 -1.11 -0.30 -10.22
N VAL A 169 -1.02 0.76 -9.41
CA VAL A 169 -0.66 0.63 -7.99
C VAL A 169 -1.71 -0.18 -7.24
N THR A 170 -3.00 0.03 -7.52
CA THR A 170 -4.10 -0.76 -6.94
C THR A 170 -3.95 -2.25 -7.28
N LEU A 171 -3.71 -2.59 -8.54
CA LEU A 171 -3.50 -3.99 -8.96
C LEU A 171 -2.25 -4.60 -8.30
N PHE A 172 -1.18 -3.82 -8.18
CA PHE A 172 0.02 -4.26 -7.47
C PHE A 172 -0.27 -4.55 -5.99
N VAL A 173 -1.04 -3.69 -5.32
CA VAL A 173 -1.42 -3.88 -3.90
C VAL A 173 -2.33 -5.09 -3.74
N ALA A 174 -3.34 -5.25 -4.59
CA ALA A 174 -4.21 -6.42 -4.59
C ALA A 174 -3.40 -7.72 -4.78
N TYR A 175 -2.48 -7.72 -5.76
CA TYR A 175 -1.57 -8.84 -5.97
C TYR A 175 -0.70 -9.11 -4.74
N PHE A 176 -0.09 -8.06 -4.18
CA PHE A 176 0.83 -8.17 -3.05
C PHE A 176 0.16 -8.72 -1.79
N ASN A 177 -1.04 -8.21 -1.47
CA ASN A 177 -1.76 -8.50 -0.25
C ASN A 177 -2.51 -9.85 -0.32
N PHE A 178 -3.08 -10.23 -1.46
CA PHE A 178 -3.97 -11.40 -1.54
C PHE A 178 -3.40 -12.58 -2.31
N LEU A 179 -2.44 -12.35 -3.23
CA LEU A 179 -2.06 -13.36 -4.22
C LEU A 179 -0.58 -13.75 -4.20
N ARG A 180 0.31 -12.86 -3.75
CA ARG A 180 1.76 -13.04 -3.77
C ARG A 180 2.26 -13.76 -2.51
N PRO A 181 2.87 -14.95 -2.63
CA PRO A 181 3.58 -15.60 -1.53
C PRO A 181 4.78 -14.79 -1.06
N HIS A 182 5.01 -14.74 0.26
CA HIS A 182 6.21 -14.11 0.84
C HIS A 182 7.02 -15.13 1.64
N SER A 183 8.33 -15.16 1.42
CA SER A 183 9.24 -16.03 2.18
C SER A 183 9.22 -15.72 3.67
N ALA A 184 9.05 -14.45 4.04
CA ALA A 184 8.90 -14.01 5.43
C ALA A 184 7.62 -14.53 6.11
N LEU A 185 6.66 -15.02 5.34
CA LEU A 185 5.41 -15.63 5.81
C LEU A 185 5.38 -17.14 5.48
N GLU A 186 6.53 -17.80 5.40
CA GLU A 186 6.64 -19.24 5.09
C GLU A 186 5.97 -19.63 3.76
N GLY A 187 6.00 -18.72 2.78
CA GLY A 187 5.36 -18.95 1.47
C GLY A 187 3.84 -18.69 1.48
N LYS A 188 3.29 -18.12 2.55
CA LYS A 188 1.90 -17.67 2.61
C LYS A 188 1.75 -16.26 2.02
N VAL A 189 0.52 -15.93 1.63
CA VAL A 189 0.10 -14.58 1.26
C VAL A 189 -0.18 -13.76 2.53
N PRO A 190 -0.08 -12.41 2.50
CA PRO A 190 -0.36 -11.57 3.67
C PRO A 190 -1.79 -11.70 4.18
N VAL A 191 -2.76 -11.74 3.27
CA VAL A 191 -4.17 -11.96 3.58
C VAL A 191 -4.59 -13.34 3.12
N LEU A 192 -4.83 -14.21 4.10
CA LEU A 192 -5.28 -15.57 3.85
C LEU A 192 -6.78 -15.58 3.54
N GLN A 193 -7.13 -15.98 2.32
CA GLN A 193 -8.49 -16.29 1.93
C GLN A 193 -8.58 -17.74 1.48
N PRO A 194 -9.34 -18.60 2.21
CA PRO A 194 -9.47 -20.02 1.86
C PRO A 194 -9.91 -20.24 0.41
N GLU A 195 -10.80 -19.39 -0.08
CA GLU A 195 -11.35 -19.44 -1.44
C GLU A 195 -10.31 -19.20 -2.54
N LEU A 196 -9.23 -18.46 -2.24
CA LEU A 196 -8.12 -18.23 -3.18
C LEU A 196 -7.06 -19.34 -3.10
N LEU A 197 -6.83 -19.90 -1.91
CA LEU A 197 -5.76 -20.89 -1.68
C LEU A 197 -6.02 -22.22 -2.40
N GLN A 198 -7.29 -22.61 -2.52
CA GLN A 198 -7.69 -23.88 -3.15
C GLN A 198 -7.62 -23.85 -4.68
N LEU A 199 -7.42 -22.68 -5.28
CA LEU A 199 -7.46 -22.52 -6.72
C LEU A 199 -6.14 -22.93 -7.39
N PRO A 200 -6.22 -23.59 -8.57
CA PRO A 200 -5.10 -24.32 -9.16
C PRO A 200 -3.99 -23.41 -9.73
N ASN A 201 -4.31 -22.18 -10.10
CA ASN A 201 -3.38 -21.27 -10.76
C ASN A 201 -3.72 -19.79 -10.53
N MET A 202 -2.77 -18.92 -10.87
CA MET A 202 -2.92 -17.46 -10.69
C MET A 202 -4.09 -16.84 -11.45
N PRO A 203 -4.38 -17.20 -12.72
CA PRO A 203 -5.58 -16.71 -13.40
C PRO A 203 -6.89 -17.04 -12.66
N ALA A 204 -7.03 -18.26 -12.15
CA ALA A 204 -8.20 -18.64 -11.35
C ALA A 204 -8.31 -17.82 -10.07
N ARG A 205 -7.18 -17.58 -9.38
CA ARG A 205 -7.14 -16.74 -8.17
C ARG A 205 -7.52 -15.28 -8.45
N TRP A 206 -7.03 -14.71 -9.55
CA TRP A 206 -7.44 -13.37 -9.97
C TRP A 206 -8.92 -13.30 -10.27
N ALA A 207 -9.46 -14.25 -11.06
CA ALA A 207 -10.88 -14.29 -11.39
C ALA A 207 -11.75 -14.36 -10.12
N LYS A 208 -11.34 -15.18 -9.13
CA LYS A 208 -12.06 -15.29 -7.86
C LYS A 208 -11.95 -14.03 -7.00
N LEU A 209 -10.77 -13.40 -6.93
CA LEU A 209 -10.58 -12.14 -6.20
C LEU A 209 -11.43 -11.01 -6.80
N ILE A 210 -11.54 -10.96 -8.13
CA ILE A 210 -12.42 -10.01 -8.82
C ILE A 210 -13.88 -10.25 -8.44
N GLY A 211 -14.33 -11.52 -8.48
CA GLY A 211 -15.69 -11.88 -8.07
C GLY A 211 -16.00 -11.47 -6.63
N LEU A 212 -15.09 -11.76 -5.69
CA LEU A 212 -15.23 -11.34 -4.28
C LEU A 212 -15.36 -9.83 -4.11
N ALA A 213 -14.62 -9.05 -4.90
CA ALA A 213 -14.73 -7.60 -4.86
C ALA A 213 -16.06 -7.10 -5.46
N GLN A 214 -16.57 -7.76 -6.49
CA GLN A 214 -17.89 -7.45 -7.05
C GLN A 214 -19.00 -7.74 -6.04
N ASP A 215 -19.00 -8.94 -5.45
CA ASP A 215 -19.97 -9.35 -4.42
C ASP A 215 -19.97 -8.33 -3.26
N TRP A 216 -18.79 -7.93 -2.79
CA TRP A 216 -18.66 -6.93 -1.72
C TRP A 216 -19.25 -5.57 -2.10
N ILE A 217 -19.02 -5.08 -3.34
CA ILE A 217 -19.59 -3.81 -3.81
C ILE A 217 -21.13 -3.89 -3.83
N GLU A 218 -21.68 -5.02 -4.30
CA GLU A 218 -23.13 -5.25 -4.33
C GLU A 218 -23.72 -5.27 -2.91
N GLU A 219 -23.04 -5.90 -1.95
CA GLU A 219 -23.43 -5.90 -0.54
C GLU A 219 -23.41 -4.50 0.09
N GLN A 220 -22.47 -3.62 -0.29
CA GLN A 220 -22.44 -2.24 0.22
C GLN A 220 -23.52 -1.33 -0.40
N ALA A 221 -24.07 -1.72 -1.56
CA ALA A 221 -25.09 -0.95 -2.27
C ALA A 221 -26.53 -1.34 -1.89
N ALA A 222 -26.71 -2.46 -1.18
CA ALA A 222 -27.98 -3.00 -0.71
C ALA A 222 -28.42 -2.40 0.64
#